data_AF-A0AAU5C8X2-F1
#
_entry.id   AF-A0AAU5C8X2-F1
#
_cell.length_a   1.000
_cell.length_b   1.000
_cell.length_c   1.000
_cell.angle_alpha   90.00
_cell.angle_beta   90.00
_cell.angle_gamma   90.00
#
_symmetry.space_group_name_H-M   'P 1'
#
loop_
_entity.id
_entity.type
_entity.pdbx_description
1 polymer ?
#
loop_
_entity_poly.entity_id
_entity_poly.type
_entity_poly.pdbx_seq_one_letter_code
_entity_poly.pdbx_strand_id
1 'polypeptide(L)'
;MGEITVSAQDMDHLLRDPSSAYGTPYQRAYTEVAETHRGRPVDEIVPLLRAAADAALLGFTRADFAEQAQAISSGAPYKLRVRVTR
;
A
#
# COMPACT_ATOMS: atom_id res chain seq x y z
N MET A 1 8.22 3.52 -9.36
CA MET A 1 6.80 3.95 -9.40
C MET A 1 6.03 2.66 -9.52
N GLY A 2 5.44 2.18 -8.43
CA GLY A 2 4.78 0.88 -8.42
C GLY A 2 3.48 0.88 -9.21
N GLU A 3 3.19 -0.27 -9.81
CA GLU A 3 1.97 -0.53 -10.55
C GLU A 3 1.30 -1.77 -9.94
N ILE A 4 0.01 -1.66 -9.64
CA ILE A 4 -0.80 -2.81 -9.23
C ILE A 4 -1.98 -2.99 -10.18
N THR A 5 -2.35 -4.25 -10.36
CA THR A 5 -3.59 -4.62 -11.03
C THR A 5 -4.61 -5.02 -9.98
N VAL A 6 -5.77 -4.38 -9.99
CA VAL A 6 -6.85 -4.59 -9.02
C VAL A 6 -8.13 -4.91 -9.81
N SER A 7 -8.89 -5.91 -9.40
CA SER A 7 -10.18 -6.18 -10.03
C SER A 7 -11.15 -5.03 -9.71
N ALA A 8 -12.13 -4.77 -10.57
CA ALA A 8 -13.13 -3.73 -10.32
C ALA A 8 -13.93 -3.98 -9.00
N GLN A 9 -13.98 -5.23 -8.53
CA GLN A 9 -14.63 -5.62 -7.27
C GLN A 9 -13.73 -5.32 -6.05
N ASP A 10 -12.41 -5.34 -6.23
CA ASP A 10 -11.45 -5.07 -5.16
C ASP A 10 -11.10 -3.57 -5.04
N MET A 11 -11.69 -2.73 -5.89
CA MET A 11 -11.43 -1.30 -5.94
C MET A 11 -11.89 -0.57 -4.66
N ASP A 12 -12.92 -1.11 -4.00
CA ASP A 12 -13.47 -0.62 -2.72
C ASP A 12 -12.49 -0.78 -1.54
N HIS A 13 -11.45 -1.61 -1.68
CA HIS A 13 -10.38 -1.74 -0.69
C HIS A 13 -9.26 -0.71 -0.89
N LEU A 14 -9.21 -0.08 -2.07
CA LEU A 14 -8.12 0.81 -2.46
C LEU A 14 -8.51 2.29 -2.35
N LEU A 15 -9.76 2.61 -2.66
CA LEU A 15 -10.31 3.95 -2.56
C LEU A 15 -11.39 3.99 -1.48
N ARG A 16 -11.47 5.13 -0.80
CA ARG A 16 -12.40 5.41 0.29
C ARG A 16 -13.85 5.24 -0.20
N ASP A 17 -14.38 4.02 -0.15
CA ASP A 17 -15.82 3.78 -0.16
C ASP A 17 -16.31 3.77 1.31
N PRO A 18 -17.10 4.76 1.74
CA PRO A 18 -17.69 4.77 3.08
C PRO A 18 -18.71 3.63 3.32
N SER A 19 -19.02 2.81 2.31
CA SER A 19 -19.90 1.63 2.41
C SER A 19 -19.16 0.28 2.38
N SER A 20 -17.83 0.27 2.20
CA SER A 20 -17.05 -0.97 2.16
C SER A 20 -16.94 -1.62 3.54
N ALA A 21 -17.41 -2.85 3.65
CA ALA A 21 -17.35 -3.67 4.87
C ALA A 21 -15.95 -4.26 5.14
N TYR A 22 -14.94 -3.94 4.32
CA TYR A 22 -13.66 -4.62 4.32
C TYR A 22 -12.47 -3.72 4.62
N GLY A 23 -12.01 -3.80 5.87
CA GLY A 23 -10.64 -3.46 6.26
C GLY A 23 -10.30 -1.97 6.22
N THR A 24 -9.34 -1.56 7.05
CA THR A 24 -8.71 -0.25 6.91
C THR A 24 -8.13 -0.12 5.50
N PRO A 25 -8.50 0.90 4.70
CA PRO A 25 -7.99 1.03 3.35
C PRO A 25 -6.46 1.10 3.38
N TYR A 26 -5.80 0.41 2.46
CA TYR A 26 -4.33 0.30 2.40
C TYR A 26 -3.62 1.66 2.52
N GLN A 27 -4.23 2.72 1.98
CA GLN A 27 -3.71 4.09 2.04
C GLN A 27 -3.61 4.64 3.48
N ARG A 28 -4.51 4.24 4.39
CA ARG A 28 -4.45 4.64 5.80
C ARG A 28 -3.27 3.97 6.50
N ALA A 29 -3.12 2.66 6.30
CA ALA A 29 -1.99 1.91 6.83
C ALA A 29 -0.67 2.44 6.28
N TYR A 30 -0.60 2.76 4.98
CA TYR A 30 0.56 3.41 4.39
C TYR A 30 0.87 4.75 5.06
N THR A 31 -0.14 5.60 5.30
CA THR A 31 0.05 6.90 5.95
C THR A 31 0.58 6.74 7.38
N GLU A 32 0.00 5.82 8.15
CA GLU A 32 0.41 5.53 9.52
C GLU A 32 1.85 5.02 9.59
N VAL A 33 2.23 4.09 8.71
CA VAL A 33 3.61 3.60 8.60
C VAL A 33 4.54 4.73 8.16
N ALA A 34 4.12 5.59 7.23
CA ALA A 34 4.93 6.73 6.78
C ALA A 34 5.20 7.76 7.90
N GLU A 35 4.23 7.99 8.78
CA GLU A 35 4.36 8.89 9.92
C GLU A 35 5.27 8.33 11.01
N THR A 36 5.18 7.01 11.25
CA THR A 36 5.84 6.35 12.40
C THR A 36 7.20 5.72 12.06
N HIS A 37 7.46 5.38 10.80
CA HIS A 37 8.65 4.63 10.37
C HIS A 37 9.56 5.39 9.40
N ARG A 38 9.42 6.72 9.29
CA ARG A 38 10.40 7.54 8.55
C ARG A 38 11.80 7.37 9.14
N GLY A 39 12.80 7.22 8.27
CA GLY A 39 14.19 6.97 8.66
C GLY A 39 14.49 5.55 9.15
N ARG A 40 13.49 4.66 9.23
CA ARG A 40 13.71 3.26 9.59
C ARG A 40 14.23 2.44 8.40
N PRO A 41 14.94 1.32 8.65
CA PRO A 41 15.40 0.41 7.60
C PRO A 41 14.25 -0.16 6.75
N VAL A 42 14.53 -0.37 5.46
CA VAL A 42 13.55 -0.88 4.48
C VAL A 42 13.01 -2.26 4.88
N ASP A 43 13.88 -3.12 5.40
CA ASP A 43 13.56 -4.48 5.87
C ASP A 43 12.62 -4.50 7.08
N GLU A 44 12.57 -3.43 7.87
CA GLU A 44 11.59 -3.27 8.95
C GLU A 44 10.23 -2.77 8.43
N ILE A 45 10.22 -1.99 7.36
CA ILE A 45 8.99 -1.37 6.81
C ILE A 45 8.25 -2.33 5.88
N VAL A 46 8.96 -3.14 5.08
CA VAL A 46 8.38 -4.06 4.10
C VAL A 46 7.34 -5.04 4.71
N PRO A 47 7.59 -5.68 5.87
CA PRO A 47 6.60 -6.59 6.46
C PRO A 47 5.29 -5.90 6.85
N LEU A 48 5.34 -4.64 7.28
CA LEU A 48 4.17 -3.84 7.66
C LEU A 48 3.30 -3.55 6.45
N LEU A 49 3.93 -3.13 5.35
CA LEU A 49 3.24 -2.87 4.09
C LEU A 49 2.63 -4.15 3.51
N ARG A 50 3.35 -5.27 3.60
CA ARG A 50 2.81 -6.58 3.16
C ARG A 50 1.56 -6.96 3.94
N ALA A 51 1.59 -6.87 5.26
CA ALA A 51 0.43 -7.18 6.09
C ALA A 51 -0.78 -6.30 5.75
N ALA A 52 -0.56 -5.01 5.52
CA ALA A 52 -1.62 -4.09 5.09
C ALA A 52 -2.19 -4.43 3.71
N ALA A 53 -1.32 -4.81 2.76
CA ALA A 53 -1.73 -5.22 1.43
C ALA A 53 -2.52 -6.54 1.45
N ASP A 54 -2.07 -7.52 2.23
CA ASP A 54 -2.75 -8.81 2.38
C ASP A 54 -4.16 -8.61 2.99
N ALA A 55 -4.29 -7.74 3.99
CA ALA A 55 -5.57 -7.39 4.59
C ALA A 55 -6.53 -6.66 3.63
N ALA A 56 -5.97 -5.90 2.67
CA ALA A 56 -6.71 -5.20 1.64
C ALA A 56 -6.84 -6.02 0.34
N LEU A 57 -6.39 -7.28 0.33
CA LEU A 57 -6.38 -8.18 -0.83
C LEU A 57 -5.67 -7.59 -2.07
N LEU A 58 -4.61 -6.79 -1.84
CA LEU A 58 -3.84 -6.12 -2.89
C LEU A 58 -2.61 -6.93 -3.31
N GLY A 59 -2.54 -7.26 -4.60
CA GLY A 59 -1.46 -8.05 -5.20
C GLY A 59 -0.19 -7.26 -5.53
N PHE A 60 0.41 -6.56 -4.55
CA PHE A 60 1.70 -5.91 -4.73
C PHE A 60 2.84 -6.91 -4.90
N THR A 61 3.82 -6.59 -5.77
CA THR A 61 5.03 -7.40 -5.90
C THR A 61 6.04 -7.09 -4.79
N ARG A 62 7.04 -7.97 -4.62
CA ARG A 62 8.16 -7.71 -3.71
C ARG A 62 8.92 -6.42 -4.06
N ALA A 63 9.04 -6.11 -5.34
CA ALA A 63 9.68 -4.88 -5.80
C ALA A 63 8.87 -3.66 -5.39
N ASP A 64 7.53 -3.70 -5.53
CA ASP A 64 6.67 -2.60 -5.10
C ASP A 64 6.79 -2.33 -3.60
N PHE A 65 6.87 -3.37 -2.76
CA PHE A 65 7.08 -3.18 -1.32
C PHE A 65 8.42 -2.54 -1.00
N ALA A 66 9.49 -2.94 -1.70
CA ALA A 66 10.82 -2.35 -1.50
C ALA A 66 10.84 -0.87 -1.91
N GLU A 67 10.22 -0.52 -3.04
CA GLU A 67 10.12 0.88 -3.48
C GLU A 67 9.31 1.73 -2.50
N GLN A 68 8.18 1.22 -2.00
CA GLN A 68 7.35 1.90 -1.01
C GLN A 68 8.08 2.11 0.32
N ALA A 69 8.72 1.06 0.83
CA ALA A 69 9.49 1.13 2.05
C ALA A 69 10.67 2.10 1.92
N GLN A 70 11.33 2.16 0.76
CA GLN A 70 12.38 3.13 0.49
C GLN A 70 11.85 4.58 0.47
N ALA A 71 10.67 4.80 -0.11
CA ALA A 71 10.02 6.10 -0.10
C ALA A 71 9.63 6.55 1.31
N ILE A 72 9.05 5.66 2.12
CA ILE A 72 8.76 5.93 3.55
C ILE A 72 10.05 6.25 4.31
N SER A 73 11.06 5.38 4.20
CA SER A 73 12.34 5.54 4.89
C SER A 73 12.99 6.89 4.58
N SER A 74 13.03 7.27 3.30
CA SER A 74 13.60 8.55 2.84
C SER A 74 12.68 9.77 3.03
N GLY A 75 11.42 9.56 3.38
CA GLY A 75 10.40 10.60 3.40
C GLY A 75 10.01 11.15 2.02
N ALA A 76 10.40 10.47 0.93
CA ALA A 76 10.06 10.86 -0.43
C ALA A 76 8.59 10.57 -0.76
N PRO A 77 7.96 11.37 -1.65
CA PRO A 77 6.63 11.05 -2.13
C PRO A 77 6.65 9.76 -2.96
N TYR A 78 5.74 8.85 -2.66
CA TYR A 78 5.52 7.64 -3.45
C TYR A 78 4.29 7.80 -4.34
N LYS A 79 4.43 7.47 -5.63
CA LYS A 79 3.32 7.48 -6.59
C LYS A 79 2.95 6.06 -6.96
N LEU A 80 1.68 5.71 -6.77
CA LEU A 80 1.09 4.44 -7.12
C LEU A 80 0.25 4.56 -8.39
N ARG A 81 0.48 3.68 -9.36
CA ARG A 81 -0.37 3.52 -10.54
C ARG A 81 -1.29 2.32 -10.35
N VAL A 82 -2.59 2.55 -10.44
CA VAL A 82 -3.61 1.51 -10.25
C VAL A 82 -4.21 1.19 -11.60
N ARG A 83 -4.07 -0.07 -12.03
CA ARG A 83 -4.72 -0.60 -13.22
C ARG A 83 -5.93 -1.42 -12.80
N VAL A 84 -7.12 -1.02 -13.24
CA VAL A 84 -8.35 -1.75 -12.94
C VAL A 84 -8.62 -2.75 -14.06
N THR A 85 -8.78 -4.03 -13.71
CA THR A 85 -9.22 -5.09 -14.61
C THR A 85 -10.67 -5.46 -14.31
N ARG A 86 -11.47 -5.69 -15.37
CA ARG A 86 -12.84 -6.20 -15.25
C ARG A 86 -12.86 -7.70 -15.08
#